data_AF-A0AAD4ET55-F1
#
_entry.id   AF-A0AAD4ET55-F1
#
_cell.length_a   1.000
_cell.length_b   1.000
_cell.length_c   1.000
_cell.angle_alpha   90.00
_cell.angle_beta   90.00
_cell.angle_gamma   90.00
#
_symmetry.space_group_name_H-M   'P 1'
#
loop_
_entity.id
_entity.type
_entity.pdbx_description
1 polymer ?
#
loop_
_entity_poly.entity_id
_entity_poly.type
_entity_poly.pdbx_seq_one_letter_code
_entity_poly.pdbx_strand_id
1 'polypeptide(L)'
;MATFRRLLAFLGVMLAMTSISSAQSSGQVRIMALGDSITGSPLQNAGITNTKFVGTLPAQGCGFSYDGANEGHGGILATGIVARRELVGWLSSTRPDVVMMHLGTNDVWNNQSPAQILAAYGTMVDWMRESKRSMKILVRAF
;
A
#
# COMPACT_ATOMS: atom_id res chain seq x y z
N MET A 1 23.21 27.95 -63.44
CA MET A 1 22.96 29.29 -62.85
C MET A 1 21.59 29.21 -62.18
N ALA A 2 21.47 28.86 -60.89
CA ALA A 2 21.61 29.76 -59.73
C ALA A 2 20.69 31.00 -59.91
N THR A 3 19.76 31.39 -59.02
CA THR A 3 19.75 31.39 -57.54
C THR A 3 18.37 31.92 -57.12
N PHE A 4 17.56 31.23 -56.31
CA PHE A 4 17.47 31.30 -54.84
C PHE A 4 16.98 32.65 -54.25
N ARG A 5 15.72 32.71 -53.79
CA ARG A 5 15.31 33.60 -52.68
C ARG A 5 14.10 33.05 -51.88
N ARG A 6 14.45 32.23 -50.88
CA ARG A 6 13.91 32.12 -49.50
C ARG A 6 12.40 31.82 -49.34
N LEU A 7 11.96 30.57 -49.17
CA LEU A 7 12.05 29.66 -47.99
C LEU A 7 11.53 30.21 -46.66
N LEU A 8 10.57 29.44 -46.12
CA LEU A 8 10.30 29.07 -44.73
C LEU A 8 9.57 30.06 -43.81
N ALA A 9 8.24 29.89 -43.75
CA ALA A 9 7.45 30.14 -42.54
C ALA A 9 6.29 29.14 -42.46
N PHE A 10 6.58 27.83 -42.46
CA PHE A 10 5.59 26.77 -42.25
C PHE A 10 6.17 25.60 -41.43
N LEU A 11 6.91 25.90 -40.38
CA LEU A 11 7.48 24.87 -39.51
C LEU A 11 7.29 25.29 -38.05
N GLY A 12 6.43 24.57 -37.31
CA GLY A 12 6.54 24.59 -35.85
C GLY A 12 5.27 24.74 -35.03
N VAL A 13 4.15 24.11 -35.39
CA VAL A 13 3.17 23.68 -34.37
C VAL A 13 2.69 22.24 -34.65
N MET A 14 3.69 21.39 -34.89
CA MET A 14 3.89 20.07 -34.29
C MET A 14 3.42 19.85 -32.84
N LEU A 15 2.24 20.26 -32.40
CA LEU A 15 1.83 20.07 -31.00
C LEU A 15 1.77 18.56 -30.74
N ALA A 16 2.84 18.04 -30.16
CA ALA A 16 3.01 16.65 -29.79
C ALA A 16 1.82 16.27 -28.90
N MET A 17 0.88 15.53 -29.46
CA MET A 17 0.00 14.66 -28.69
C MET A 17 0.90 13.61 -28.07
N THR A 18 1.58 13.97 -26.98
CA THR A 18 2.14 13.00 -26.06
C THR A 18 0.94 12.28 -25.47
N SER A 19 0.58 11.17 -26.09
CA SER A 19 -0.26 10.17 -25.46
C SER A 19 0.40 9.86 -24.12
N ILE A 20 -0.18 10.37 -23.03
CA ILE A 20 0.12 9.89 -21.70
C ILE A 20 -0.45 8.49 -21.69
N SER A 21 0.33 7.52 -22.16
CA SER A 21 0.06 6.11 -21.92
C SER A 21 0.10 5.96 -20.42
N SER A 22 -1.07 5.99 -19.78
CA SER A 22 -1.20 5.51 -18.42
C SER A 22 -0.71 4.07 -18.47
N ALA A 23 0.44 3.80 -17.85
CA ALA A 23 0.91 2.44 -17.65
C ALA A 23 -0.17 1.73 -16.84
N GLN A 24 -1.03 1.00 -17.55
CA GLN A 24 -1.96 0.06 -16.95
C GLN A 24 -1.07 -0.99 -16.32
N SER A 25 -0.91 -0.93 -14.99
CA SER A 25 -0.10 -1.90 -14.25
C SER A 25 -0.69 -3.28 -14.49
N SER A 26 -0.13 -4.01 -15.45
CA SER A 26 -0.42 -5.42 -15.72
C SER A 26 0.24 -6.34 -14.70
N GLY A 27 0.69 -5.78 -13.56
CA GLY A 27 1.33 -6.49 -12.46
C GLY A 27 0.33 -6.92 -11.41
N GLN A 28 0.62 -8.06 -10.78
CA GLN A 28 -0.08 -8.56 -9.60
C GLN A 28 -0.05 -7.51 -8.48
N VAL A 29 -1.21 -7.09 -7.97
CA VAL A 29 -1.34 -6.09 -6.90
C VAL A 29 -0.99 -6.72 -5.56
N ARG A 30 0.04 -6.20 -4.89
CA ARG A 30 0.52 -6.68 -3.59
C ARG A 30 -0.26 -6.02 -2.46
N ILE A 31 -0.97 -6.83 -1.66
CA ILE A 31 -1.84 -6.37 -0.58
C ILE A 31 -1.25 -6.82 0.75
N MET A 32 -0.91 -5.88 1.61
CA MET A 32 -0.56 -6.16 3.01
C MET A 32 -1.81 -5.98 3.87
N ALA A 33 -2.24 -7.06 4.51
CA ALA A 33 -3.20 -6.99 5.61
C ALA A 33 -2.42 -6.76 6.92
N LEU A 34 -2.42 -5.52 7.39
CA LEU A 34 -1.72 -5.08 8.61
C LEU A 34 -2.72 -4.96 9.76
N GLY A 35 -2.43 -5.61 10.88
CA GLY A 35 -3.25 -5.43 12.07
C GLY A 35 -2.87 -6.30 13.26
N ASP A 36 -3.83 -6.49 14.15
CA ASP A 36 -3.68 -7.33 15.35
C ASP A 36 -4.26 -8.74 15.16
N SER A 37 -4.66 -9.40 16.26
CA SER A 37 -5.30 -10.72 16.27
C SER A 37 -6.56 -10.86 15.42
N ILE A 38 -7.19 -9.75 15.02
CA ILE A 38 -8.40 -9.74 14.18
C ILE A 38 -8.03 -9.91 12.67
N THR A 39 -6.74 -9.85 12.34
CA THR A 39 -6.22 -9.92 10.96
C THR A 39 -5.89 -11.35 10.54
N GLY A 40 -5.97 -11.61 9.22
CA GLY A 40 -5.51 -12.86 8.61
C GLY A 40 -6.60 -13.73 7.97
N SER A 41 -7.85 -13.26 7.96
CA SER A 41 -8.96 -14.00 7.33
C SER A 41 -8.93 -13.96 5.78
N PRO A 42 -9.43 -15.00 5.09
CA PRO A 42 -9.51 -15.05 3.62
C PRO A 42 -10.37 -13.95 3.00
N LEU A 43 -10.00 -13.46 1.81
CA LEU A 43 -10.68 -12.37 1.07
C LEU A 43 -10.92 -12.67 -0.42
N GLN A 44 -10.84 -13.93 -0.86
CA GLN A 44 -10.78 -14.29 -2.29
C GLN A 44 -12.13 -14.55 -2.98
N ASN A 45 -13.27 -14.37 -2.31
CA ASN A 45 -14.58 -14.79 -2.87
C ASN A 45 -15.14 -13.89 -3.99
N ALA A 46 -14.43 -12.83 -4.39
CA ALA A 46 -14.86 -11.88 -5.41
C ALA A 46 -14.40 -12.25 -6.85
N GLY A 47 -13.70 -13.38 -7.05
CA GLY A 47 -13.18 -13.77 -8.36
C GLY A 47 -12.01 -12.92 -8.87
N ILE A 48 -11.42 -12.10 -8.00
CA ILE A 48 -10.25 -11.26 -8.31
C ILE A 48 -8.99 -12.13 -8.22
N THR A 49 -8.26 -12.24 -9.33
CA THR A 49 -7.10 -13.15 -9.45
C THR A 49 -5.76 -12.42 -9.58
N ASN A 50 -5.76 -11.13 -9.87
CA ASN A 50 -4.55 -10.32 -10.07
C ASN A 50 -4.00 -9.72 -8.76
N THR A 51 -4.17 -10.41 -7.63
CA THR A 51 -3.71 -9.97 -6.31
C THR A 51 -2.71 -10.93 -5.69
N LYS A 52 -1.85 -10.41 -4.82
CA LYS A 52 -0.97 -11.19 -3.94
C LYS A 52 -1.02 -10.62 -2.53
N PHE A 53 -1.47 -11.41 -1.58
CA PHE A 53 -1.30 -11.09 -0.17
C PHE A 53 0.17 -11.24 0.22
N VAL A 54 0.67 -10.24 0.94
CA VAL A 54 2.07 -10.14 1.36
C VAL A 54 2.15 -9.78 2.84
N GLY A 55 3.17 -10.28 3.51
CA GLY A 55 3.37 -10.12 4.94
C GLY A 55 4.48 -11.05 5.41
N THR A 56 4.97 -10.85 6.63
CA THR A 56 5.95 -11.73 7.25
C THR A 56 5.34 -13.00 7.82
N LEU A 57 4.03 -13.04 8.03
CA LEU A 57 3.32 -14.19 8.57
C LEU A 57 2.69 -15.04 7.46
N PRO A 58 2.67 -16.38 7.62
CA PRO A 58 1.99 -17.27 6.69
C PRO A 58 0.47 -17.17 6.82
N ALA A 59 -0.23 -17.87 5.92
CA ALA A 59 -1.68 -18.07 6.01
C ALA A 59 -2.07 -18.72 7.35
N GLN A 60 -3.16 -18.23 7.94
CA GLN A 60 -3.78 -18.84 9.10
C GLN A 60 -4.64 -20.04 8.68
N GLY A 61 -4.85 -21.00 9.59
CA GLY A 61 -5.65 -22.19 9.30
C GLY A 61 -7.13 -21.85 9.12
N CYS A 62 -7.65 -21.99 7.89
CA CYS A 62 -9.06 -21.73 7.58
C CYS A 62 -9.79 -22.94 6.95
N GLY A 63 -9.17 -24.13 6.95
CA GLY A 63 -9.79 -25.36 6.42
C GLY A 63 -9.77 -25.50 4.89
N PHE A 64 -9.14 -24.56 4.18
CA PHE A 64 -8.90 -24.61 2.73
C PHE A 64 -7.64 -23.80 2.37
N SER A 65 -7.11 -24.01 1.16
CA SER A 65 -5.95 -23.26 0.66
C SER A 65 -6.37 -21.90 0.10
N TYR A 66 -5.63 -20.85 0.47
CA TYR A 66 -5.85 -19.49 0.01
C TYR A 66 -4.54 -18.69 0.10
N ASP A 67 -4.51 -17.53 -0.54
CA ASP A 67 -3.40 -16.59 -0.43
C ASP A 67 -3.52 -15.78 0.86
N GLY A 68 -2.94 -16.30 1.94
CA GLY A 68 -3.16 -15.80 3.30
C GLY A 68 -1.98 -15.11 3.97
N ALA A 69 -0.90 -14.80 3.24
CA ALA A 69 0.23 -14.10 3.85
C ALA A 69 -0.23 -12.74 4.41
N ASN A 70 0.19 -12.40 5.63
CA ASN A 70 -0.34 -11.23 6.32
C ASN A 70 0.67 -10.64 7.31
N GLU A 71 0.32 -9.48 7.84
CA GLU A 71 1.08 -8.74 8.86
C GLU A 71 0.19 -8.52 10.10
N GLY A 72 -0.53 -9.58 10.50
CA GLY A 72 -1.44 -9.61 11.64
C GLY A 72 -0.79 -10.16 12.91
N HIS A 73 -0.39 -9.30 13.83
CA HIS A 73 0.35 -9.68 15.03
C HIS A 73 -0.54 -9.63 16.28
N GLY A 74 -0.84 -10.79 16.87
CA GLY A 74 -1.69 -10.88 18.06
C GLY A 74 -1.17 -10.00 19.21
N GLY A 75 -2.07 -9.20 19.81
CA GLY A 75 -1.74 -8.31 20.92
C GLY A 75 -0.93 -7.07 20.55
N ILE A 76 -0.64 -6.83 19.26
CA ILE A 76 0.15 -5.67 18.86
C ILE A 76 -0.64 -4.36 19.01
N LEU A 77 0.07 -3.30 19.40
CA LEU A 77 -0.46 -1.94 19.51
C LEU A 77 0.04 -1.10 18.32
N ALA A 78 -0.80 -0.20 17.80
CA ALA A 78 -0.39 0.81 16.82
C ALA A 78 0.74 1.69 17.39
N THR A 79 0.59 2.12 18.64
CA THR A 79 1.62 2.87 19.37
C THR A 79 2.91 2.06 19.53
N GLY A 80 2.80 0.75 19.76
CA GLY A 80 3.93 -0.18 19.84
C GLY A 80 4.69 -0.33 18.51
N ILE A 81 3.96 -0.48 17.39
CA ILE A 81 4.54 -0.55 16.04
C ILE A 81 5.39 0.69 15.77
N VAL A 82 4.88 1.88 16.12
CA VAL A 82 5.60 3.13 15.94
C VAL A 82 6.81 3.23 16.86
N ALA A 83 6.65 2.90 18.15
CA ALA A 83 7.73 2.94 19.12
C ALA A 83 8.92 2.04 18.71
N ARG A 84 8.63 0.88 18.09
CA ARG A 84 9.65 -0.09 17.65
C ARG A 84 10.03 0.03 16.17
N ARG A 85 9.39 0.93 15.43
CA ARG A 85 9.55 1.13 13.98
C ARG A 85 9.37 -0.15 13.15
N GLU A 86 8.52 -1.06 13.59
CA GLU A 86 8.38 -2.39 12.98
C GLU A 86 7.89 -2.31 11.52
N LEU A 87 6.95 -1.38 11.25
CA LEU A 87 6.36 -1.20 9.92
C LEU A 87 7.40 -0.88 8.84
N VAL A 88 8.48 -0.18 9.16
CA VAL A 88 9.53 0.16 8.18
C VAL A 88 10.17 -1.12 7.63
N GLY A 89 10.45 -2.09 8.50
CA GLY A 89 11.01 -3.40 8.11
C GLY A 89 10.03 -4.20 7.24
N TRP A 90 8.76 -4.25 7.64
CA TRP A 90 7.72 -4.95 6.90
C TRP A 90 7.47 -4.35 5.51
N LEU A 91 7.41 -3.03 5.40
CA LEU A 91 7.27 -2.34 4.11
C LEU A 91 8.45 -2.63 3.18
N SER A 92 9.67 -2.60 3.72
CA SER A 92 10.88 -2.89 2.95
C SER A 92 10.91 -4.34 2.43
N SER A 93 10.55 -5.32 3.26
CA SER A 93 10.61 -6.73 2.89
C SER A 93 9.50 -7.15 1.93
N THR A 94 8.29 -6.59 2.10
CA THR A 94 7.10 -7.05 1.38
C THR A 94 6.68 -6.17 0.22
N ARG A 95 7.10 -4.88 0.20
CA ARG A 95 6.86 -3.90 -0.86
C ARG A 95 5.40 -3.88 -1.35
N PRO A 96 4.42 -3.54 -0.48
CA PRO A 96 3.01 -3.58 -0.84
C PRO A 96 2.62 -2.42 -1.78
N ASP A 97 1.61 -2.67 -2.62
CA ASP A 97 0.89 -1.65 -3.39
C ASP A 97 -0.29 -1.09 -2.59
N VAL A 98 -0.90 -1.94 -1.76
CA VAL A 98 -2.05 -1.64 -0.92
C VAL A 98 -1.76 -2.09 0.50
N VAL A 99 -2.04 -1.24 1.48
CA VAL A 99 -2.08 -1.62 2.89
C VAL A 99 -3.52 -1.49 3.40
N MET A 100 -4.04 -2.57 3.95
CA MET A 100 -5.27 -2.59 4.72
C MET A 100 -4.88 -2.61 6.20
N MET A 101 -5.08 -1.49 6.90
CA MET A 101 -4.64 -1.33 8.28
C MET A 101 -5.82 -1.36 9.24
N HIS A 102 -5.76 -2.27 10.21
CA HIS A 102 -6.77 -2.47 11.24
C HIS A 102 -6.13 -2.67 12.61
N LEU A 103 -6.05 -1.60 13.39
CA LEU A 103 -5.34 -1.57 14.68
C LEU A 103 -6.14 -0.75 15.70
N GLY A 104 -5.69 -0.74 16.96
CA GLY A 104 -6.25 0.12 18.00
C GLY A 104 -6.99 -0.64 19.10
N THR A 105 -7.47 -1.86 18.84
CA THR A 105 -8.13 -2.70 19.85
C THR A 105 -7.25 -2.88 21.08
N ASN A 106 -5.99 -3.29 20.87
CA ASN A 106 -5.06 -3.49 21.97
C ASN A 106 -4.59 -2.16 22.58
N ASP A 107 -4.51 -1.07 21.80
CA ASP A 107 -4.17 0.24 22.34
C ASP A 107 -5.23 0.71 23.35
N VAL A 108 -6.52 0.56 23.01
CA VAL A 108 -7.65 0.87 23.90
C VAL A 108 -7.62 -0.01 25.15
N TRP A 109 -7.42 -1.32 25.01
CA TRP A 109 -7.32 -2.23 26.15
C TRP A 109 -6.11 -1.95 27.05
N ASN A 110 -5.10 -1.26 26.54
CA ASN A 110 -3.92 -0.82 27.28
C ASN A 110 -3.97 0.67 27.64
N ASN A 111 -5.16 1.27 27.68
CA ASN A 111 -5.41 2.65 28.11
C ASN A 111 -4.60 3.71 27.33
N GLN A 112 -4.24 3.46 26.07
CA GLN A 112 -3.70 4.50 25.21
C GLN A 112 -4.81 5.48 24.84
N SER A 113 -4.50 6.77 24.89
CA SER A 113 -5.49 7.80 24.53
C SER A 113 -5.77 7.78 23.02
N PRO A 114 -6.98 8.18 22.59
CA PRO A 114 -7.30 8.35 21.17
C PRO A 114 -6.29 9.24 20.43
N ALA A 115 -5.77 10.27 21.10
CA ALA A 115 -4.75 11.16 20.54
C ALA A 115 -3.42 10.43 20.24
N GLN A 116 -2.96 9.55 21.14
CA GLN A 116 -1.76 8.74 20.91
C GLN A 116 -1.96 7.73 19.77
N ILE A 117 -3.14 7.10 19.71
CA ILE A 117 -3.49 6.16 18.64
C ILE A 117 -3.51 6.89 17.29
N LEU A 118 -4.16 8.06 17.22
CA LEU A 118 -4.22 8.85 15.99
C LEU A 118 -2.84 9.33 15.54
N ALA A 119 -1.98 9.75 16.48
CA ALA A 119 -0.60 10.13 16.17
C ALA A 119 0.22 8.95 15.62
N ALA A 120 0.02 7.75 16.18
CA ALA A 120 0.65 6.53 15.67
C ALA A 120 0.18 6.20 14.24
N TYR A 121 -1.13 6.32 13.98
CA TYR A 121 -1.69 6.16 12.65
C TYR A 121 -1.10 7.15 11.64
N GLY A 122 -1.00 8.43 12.01
CA GLY A 122 -0.36 9.45 11.17
C GLY A 122 1.08 9.09 10.82
N THR A 123 1.86 8.67 11.82
CA THR A 123 3.26 8.25 11.62
C THR A 123 3.37 7.04 10.69
N MET A 124 2.50 6.05 10.85
CA MET A 124 2.48 4.88 9.96
C MET A 124 2.08 5.24 8.52
N VAL A 125 1.11 6.15 8.33
CA VAL A 125 0.74 6.66 7.01
C VAL A 125 1.92 7.37 6.36
N ASP A 126 2.68 8.17 7.10
CA ASP A 126 3.87 8.85 6.59
C ASP A 126 4.93 7.85 6.11
N TRP A 127 5.22 6.81 6.90
CA TRP A 127 6.15 5.74 6.49
C TRP A 127 5.66 4.96 5.27
N MET A 128 4.36 4.69 5.16
CA MET A 128 3.77 4.07 3.97
C MET A 128 3.96 4.96 2.74
N ARG A 129 3.73 6.27 2.86
CA ARG A 129 3.91 7.24 1.76
C ARG A 129 5.37 7.45 1.38
N GLU A 130 6.27 7.40 2.36
CA GLU A 130 7.72 7.43 2.14
C GLU A 130 8.18 6.17 1.40
N SER A 131 7.71 4.99 1.80
CA SER A 131 8.02 3.72 1.13
C SER A 131 7.50 3.69 -0.31
N LYS A 132 6.26 4.14 -0.54
CA LYS A 132 5.68 4.24 -1.89
C LYS A 132 4.62 5.34 -1.94
N ARG A 133 4.94 6.45 -2.60
CA ARG A 133 4.03 7.61 -2.72
C ARG A 133 2.66 7.24 -3.29
N SER A 134 2.60 6.29 -4.22
CA SER A 134 1.36 5.84 -4.88
C SER A 134 0.56 4.78 -4.12
N MET A 135 1.02 4.32 -2.94
CA MET A 135 0.39 3.25 -2.17
C MET A 135 -1.09 3.56 -1.86
N LYS A 136 -1.96 2.57 -1.94
CA LYS A 136 -3.35 2.73 -1.48
C LYS A 136 -3.41 2.30 -0.02
N ILE A 137 -4.02 3.11 0.83
CA ILE A 137 -4.06 2.88 2.27
C ILE A 137 -5.53 2.87 2.67
N LEU A 138 -6.02 1.74 3.17
CA LEU A 138 -7.36 1.56 3.70
C LEU A 138 -7.22 1.49 5.21
N VAL A 139 -7.92 2.38 5.90
CA VAL A 139 -7.78 2.53 7.35
C VAL A 139 -9.10 2.20 8.00
N ARG A 140 -9.05 1.35 9.03
CA ARG A 140 -10.14 1.18 10.00
C ARG A 140 -9.55 1.27 11.40
N ALA A 141 -10.04 2.23 12.18
CA ALA A 141 -9.75 2.37 13.60
C ALA A 141 -10.93 1.84 14.42
N PHE A 142 -10.64 1.38 15.64
CA PHE A 142 -11.62 1.14 16.70
C PHE A 142 -11.61 2.29 17.70
#